data_AF-A0A9X2WE54-F1
#
_entry.id   AF-A0A9X2WE54-F1
#
_cell.length_a   1.000
_cell.length_b   1.000
_cell.length_c   1.000
_cell.angle_alpha   90.00
_cell.angle_beta   90.00
_cell.angle_gamma   90.00
#
_symmetry.space_group_name_H-M   'P 1'
#
loop_
_entity.id
_entity.type
_entity.pdbx_description
1 polymer ?
#
loop_
_entity_poly.entity_id
_entity_poly.type
_entity_poly.pdbx_seq_one_letter_code
_entity_poly.pdbx_strand_id
1 'polypeptide(L)' 'MKILICDQPVIDGSGYVQCTSWQMADYESLVQMSDFNQLVDLLRFDPALFAMITGGLLLSFIGAHVTGLIVKTLNRT' A
#
# COMPACT_ATOMS: atom_id res chain seq x y z
N MET A 1 -24.35 10.35 -7.03
CA MET A 1 -24.78 9.15 -7.80
C MET A 1 -25.28 8.12 -6.80
N LYS A 2 -26.50 7.62 -6.94
CA LYS A 2 -27.10 6.66 -6.00
C LYS A 2 -26.84 5.24 -6.48
N ILE A 3 -26.38 4.37 -5.59
CA ILE A 3 -26.21 2.94 -5.86
C ILE A 3 -27.18 2.13 -5.00
N LEU A 4 -27.55 0.95 -5.49
CA LEU A 4 -28.38 0.01 -4.77
C LEU A 4 -27.48 -1.04 -4.11
N ILE A 5 -27.56 -1.16 -2.79
CA ILE A 5 -26.85 -2.18 -2.03
C ILE A 5 -27.86 -3.23 -1.58
N CYS A 6 -27.47 -4.49 -1.73
CA CYS A 6 -28.20 -5.61 -1.17
C CYS A 6 -27.91 -5.71 0.34
N ASP A 7 -28.92 -5.50 1.18
CA ASP A 7 -28.79 -5.53 2.65
C ASP A 7 -29.02 -6.95 3.21
N GLN A 8 -29.80 -7.78 2.50
CA GLN A 8 -30.09 -9.15 2.90
C GLN A 8 -29.99 -10.11 1.70
N PRO A 9 -28.79 -10.63 1.39
CA PRO A 9 -28.62 -11.62 0.33
C PRO A 9 -29.14 -12.99 0.79
N VAL A 10 -29.93 -13.63 -0.06
CA VAL A 10 -30.46 -14.98 0.13
C VAL A 10 -30.13 -15.79 -1.11
N ILE A 11 -29.67 -17.03 -0.93
CA ILE A 11 -29.41 -17.95 -2.03
C ILE A 11 -30.73 -18.66 -2.37
N ASP A 12 -31.18 -18.54 -3.61
CA ASP A 12 -32.40 -19.19 -4.08
C ASP A 12 -32.21 -20.71 -4.26
N GLY A 13 -33.32 -21.44 -4.45
CA GLY A 13 -33.29 -22.89 -4.64
C GLY A 13 -32.57 -23.36 -5.91
N SER A 14 -32.22 -22.44 -6.81
CA SER A 14 -31.42 -22.65 -8.02
C SER A 14 -29.94 -22.28 -7.82
N GLY A 15 -29.54 -21.83 -6.63
CA GLY A 15 -28.17 -21.47 -6.29
C GLY A 15 -27.77 -20.05 -6.69
N TYR A 16 -28.70 -19.20 -7.15
CA TYR A 16 -28.42 -17.80 -7.46
C TYR A 16 -28.57 -16.92 -6.22
N VAL A 17 -27.73 -15.89 -6.13
CA VAL A 17 -27.84 -14.88 -5.07
C VAL A 17 -28.96 -13.91 -5.45
N GLN A 18 -30.02 -13.92 -4.66
CA GLN A 18 -31.11 -12.94 -4.71
C GLN A 18 -31.02 -12.02 -3.50
N CYS A 19 -31.66 -10.86 -3.56
CA CYS A 19 -31.70 -9.95 -2.43
C CYS A 19 -33.14 -9.65 -2.02
N THR A 20 -33.46 -9.83 -0.75
CA THR A 20 -34.81 -9.60 -0.21
C THR A 20 -35.06 -8.13 0.11
N SER A 21 -34.00 -7.34 0.32
CA SER A 21 -34.07 -5.90 0.60
C SER A 21 -32.95 -5.14 -0.10
N TRP A 22 -33.35 -4.09 -0.83
CA TRP A 22 -32.42 -3.17 -1.48
C TRP A 22 -32.45 -1.83 -0.77
N GLN A 23 -31.27 -1.36 -0.34
CA GLN A 23 -31.11 -0.04 0.24
C GLN A 23 -30.46 0.89 -0.78
N MET A 24 -30.97 2.12 -0.89
CA MET A 24 -30.33 3.17 -1.68
C MET A 24 -29.24 3.82 -0.84
N ALA A 25 -28.00 3.76 -1.32
CA ALA A 25 -26.85 4.42 -0.70
C ALA A 25 -26.26 5.43 -1.68
N ASP A 26 -25.79 6.56 -1.17
CA ASP A 26 -25.02 7.51 -1.96
C ASP A 26 -23.59 7.00 -2.11
N TYR A 27 -23.04 7.00 -3.33
CA TYR A 27 -21.68 6.52 -3.61
C TYR A 27 -20.62 7.16 -2.69
N GLU A 28 -20.80 8.44 -2.35
CA GLU A 28 -19.93 9.20 -1.45
C GLU A 28 -19.96 8.69 0.00
N SER A 29 -21.02 7.99 0.41
CA SER A 29 -21.12 7.35 1.72
C SER A 29 -20.41 5.98 1.79
N LEU A 30 -20.18 5.33 0.65
CA LEU A 30 -19.42 4.07 0.57
C LEU A 30 -17.92 4.29 0.48
N VAL A 31 -17.47 5.40 -0.12
CA VAL A 31 -16.08 5.86 0.03
C VAL A 31 -15.96 6.46 1.43
N GLN A 32 -15.94 5.59 2.43
CA GLN A 32 -15.87 6.01 3.82
C GLN A 32 -14.56 6.78 4.02
N MET A 33 -14.63 7.95 4.65
CA MET A 33 -13.45 8.73 5.05
C MET A 33 -12.40 7.89 5.79
N SER A 34 -12.79 6.75 6.39
CA SER A 34 -11.87 5.78 7.00
C SER A 34 -10.84 5.23 6.02
N ASP A 35 -11.23 4.89 4.79
CA ASP A 35 -10.32 4.29 3.80
C ASP A 35 -9.37 5.36 3.24
N PHE A 36 -9.87 6.58 3.09
CA PHE A 36 -9.05 7.74 2.74
C PHE A 36 -8.07 8.09 3.87
N ASN A 37 -8.52 8.10 5.13
CA ASN A 37 -7.67 8.38 6.29
C ASN A 37 -6.60 7.28 6.48
N GLN A 38 -6.93 6.01 6.26
CA GLN A 38 -5.94 4.93 6.26
C GLN A 38 -4.90 5.12 5.17
N LEU A 39 -5.30 5.49 3.95
CA LEU A 39 -4.37 5.78 2.87
C LEU A 39 -3.49 7.00 3.19
N VAL A 40 -4.05 8.04 3.80
CA VAL A 40 -3.31 9.23 4.26
C VAL A 40 -2.32 8.89 5.38
N ASP A 41 -2.68 8.03 6.33
CA ASP A 41 -1.76 7.57 7.36
C ASP A 41 -0.66 6.65 6.79
N LEU A 42 -0.97 5.84 5.78
CA LEU A 42 0.03 5.06 5.03
C LEU A 42 0.97 5.94 4.19
N LEU A 43 0.48 7.07 3.69
CA LEU A 43 1.26 8.07 2.95
C LEU A 43 2.02 9.05 3.87
N ARG A 44 1.91 8.89 5.20
CA ARG A 44 2.58 9.77 6.14
C ARG A 44 4.08 9.54 6.06
N PHE A 45 4.74 10.44 5.34
CA PHE A 45 6.18 10.40 5.11
C PHE A 45 6.93 10.50 6.44
N ASP A 46 7.67 9.44 6.79
CA ASP A 46 8.57 9.43 7.93
C ASP A 46 9.97 9.88 7.47
N PRO A 47 10.38 11.13 7.77
CA PRO A 47 11.68 11.65 7.35
C PRO A 47 12.84 10.93 8.04
N ALA A 48 12.64 10.39 9.26
CA ALA A 48 13.69 9.68 9.98
C ALA A 48 13.96 8.32 9.35
N LEU A 49 12.90 7.59 8.98
CA LEU A 49 13.01 6.31 8.27
C LEU A 49 13.63 6.50 6.87
N PHE A 50 13.20 7.53 6.15
CA PHE A 50 13.79 7.88 4.86
C PHE A 50 15.29 8.22 4.96
N ALA A 51 15.68 9.02 5.96
CA ALA A 51 17.07 9.37 6.21
C ALA A 51 17.93 8.15 6.58
N MET A 52 17.38 7.23 7.38
CA MET A 52 18.07 6.00 7.76
C MET A 52 18.34 5.10 6.55
N ILE A 53 17.32 4.88 5.70
CA ILE A 53 17.44 4.04 4.50
C ILE A 53 18.42 4.66 3.51
N THR A 54 18.26 5.95 3.20
CA THR A 54 19.13 6.64 2.23
C THR A 54 20.56 6.76 2.74
N GLY A 55 20.76 7.06 4.02
CA GLY A 55 22.08 7.08 4.65
C GLY A 55 22.76 5.72 4.64
N GLY A 56 22.03 4.65 4.97
CA GLY A 56 22.53 3.28 4.89
C GLY A 56 22.96 2.90 3.48
N LEU A 57 22.14 3.20 2.47
CA LEU A 57 22.44 2.93 1.06
C LEU A 57 23.69 3.71 0.58
N LEU A 58 23.84 4.97 0.97
CA LEU A 58 25.02 5.76 0.65
C LEU A 58 26.29 5.18 1.28
N LEU A 59 26.23 4.77 2.54
CA LEU A 59 27.36 4.13 3.22
C LEU A 59 27.70 2.78 2.59
N SER A 60 26.71 1.96 2.24
CA SER A 60 26.93 0.71 1.51
C SER A 60 27.55 0.94 0.13
N PHE A 61 27.11 1.97 -0.59
CA PHE A 61 27.68 2.34 -1.88
C PHE A 61 29.15 2.77 -1.75
N ILE A 62 29.45 3.68 -0.81
CA ILE A 62 30.83 4.12 -0.54
C ILE A 62 31.69 2.94 -0.11
N GLY A 63 31.21 2.11 0.81
CA GLY A 63 31.90 0.93 1.29
C GLY A 63 32.24 -0.03 0.15
N ALA A 64 31.24 -0.43 -0.66
CA ALA A 64 31.45 -1.32 -1.80
C ALA A 64 32.42 -0.73 -2.83
N HIS A 65 32.36 0.58 -3.08
CA HIS A 65 33.26 1.26 -4.00
C HIS A 65 34.71 1.24 -3.50
N VAL A 66 34.94 1.60 -2.23
CA VAL A 66 36.28 1.60 -1.61
C VAL A 66 36.83 0.18 -1.54
N THR A 67 36.04 -0.80 -1.09
CA THR A 67 36.45 -2.21 -1.07
C THR A 67 36.80 -2.71 -2.47
N GLY A 68 36.03 -2.34 -3.49
CA GLY A 68 36.32 -2.66 -4.88
C GLY A 68 37.65 -2.07 -5.36
N LEU A 69 37.97 -0.83 -4.97
CA LEU A 69 39.27 -0.21 -5.26
C LEU A 69 40.42 -0.95 -4.57
N ILE A 70 40.26 -1.33 -3.30
CA ILE A 70 41.27 -2.08 -2.54
C ILE A 70 41.55 -3.43 -3.22
N VAL A 71 40.51 -4.18 -3.56
CA VAL A 71 40.64 -5.47 -4.27
C VAL A 71 41.34 -5.26 -5.62
N LYS A 72 40.98 -4.21 -6.37
CA LYS A 72 41.62 -3.87 -7.64
C LYS A 72 43.10 -3.51 -7.49
N THR A 73 43.50 -2.86 -6.41
CA THR A 73 44.91 -2.56 -6.13
C THR A 73 45.71 -3.79 -5.73
N LEU A 74 45.13 -4.67 -4.90
CA LEU A 74 45.77 -5.92 -4.47
C LEU A 74 45.90 -6.93 -5.61
N ASN A 75 44.97 -6.94 -6.56
CA ASN A 75 45.03 -7.83 -7.73
C ASN A 75 45.96 -7.30 -8.85
N ARG A 76 46.62 -6.16 -8.64
CA ARG A 76 47.59 -5.56 -9.58
C ARG A 76 49.04 -5.66 -9.10
N THR A 77 49.27 -6.15 -7.89
CA THR A 77 50.57 -6.56 -7.35
C THR A 77 50.77 -8.06 -7.55
#